data_AF-A0A522T6L3-F1
#
_entry.id   AF-A0A522T6L3-F1
#
_cell.length_a   1.000
_cell.length_b   1.000
_cell.length_c   1.000
_cell.angle_alpha   90.00
_cell.angle_beta   90.00
_cell.angle_gamma   90.00
#
_symmetry.space_group_name_H-M   'P 1'
#
loop_
_entity.id
_entity.type
_entity.pdbx_description
1 polymer ?
#
loop_
_entity_poly.entity_id
_entity_poly.type
_entity_poly.pdbx_seq_one_letter_code
_entity_poly.pdbx_strand_id
1 'polypeptide(L)'
;MAISNNTRKKEENNLRKASDPYTLYLKGEPYTLTEESLKEQVDASLQRRRKWYFPDLKFISFGDGCLKLLNVWDKLSYEMTISVETDKLHVSCNCGLEVETLCIHSYRALERLVCYSPKSSFEKYCPKGLYEIATAHKKYFDVKTSGTGLGISPKKYLGTVYPFFVNRKKTKISTALDLQGTQAPPLDREPDKVLAYILIQPPRDEYLPFLIPCFGSPNKTGTAIKSFQHFVNGSKKESNHPFTEGQEKLNQLCEDMLKHAEKLADESLLSTEQVHTSSLHALFSLWEEALPLVEREEFIYLYYLHGKHELKSRPAKNRISKINVRGGVPRLHFQLNERTTFYQLQMRATIQGRTIKYPQWDLVFFMGEGEDLYRLSSLRDSGVAKWMNEAGNCITVFKEHFEEFSKDFLQPLQKYYPIEITNKKE
;
A
#
# COMPACT_ATOMS: atom_id res chain seq x y z
N MET A 1 -66.99 12.83 -40.60
CA MET A 1 -66.95 12.84 -39.12
C MET A 1 -66.35 11.52 -38.67
N ALA A 2 -65.12 11.53 -38.17
CA ALA A 2 -64.47 10.36 -37.58
C ALA A 2 -63.76 10.83 -36.31
N ILE A 3 -64.23 10.31 -35.17
CA ILE A 3 -63.72 10.59 -33.84
C ILE A 3 -62.46 9.73 -33.66
N SER A 4 -61.30 10.37 -33.59
CA SER A 4 -60.06 9.72 -33.18
C SER A 4 -59.97 9.79 -31.66
N ASN A 5 -60.22 8.64 -31.02
CA ASN A 5 -60.02 8.44 -29.58
C ASN A 5 -58.53 8.52 -29.25
N ASN A 6 -58.14 9.60 -28.59
CA ASN A 6 -56.80 9.81 -28.04
C ASN A 6 -56.73 9.15 -26.66
N THR A 7 -56.47 7.85 -26.63
CA THR A 7 -56.27 7.09 -25.40
C THR A 7 -54.84 7.29 -24.90
N ARG A 8 -54.57 8.45 -24.28
CA ARG A 8 -53.40 8.61 -23.41
C ARG A 8 -53.58 7.71 -22.19
N LYS A 9 -52.90 6.56 -22.17
CA LYS A 9 -52.66 5.78 -20.96
C LYS A 9 -52.10 6.73 -19.89
N LYS A 10 -52.84 6.92 -18.80
CA LYS A 10 -52.30 7.35 -17.51
C LYS A 10 -51.34 6.25 -17.08
N GLU A 11 -50.05 6.48 -17.23
CA GLU A 11 -49.07 5.80 -16.38
C GLU A 11 -49.36 6.30 -14.97
N GLU A 12 -49.68 5.38 -14.06
CA GLU A 12 -49.75 5.68 -12.64
C GLU A 12 -48.38 6.20 -12.23
N ASN A 13 -48.31 7.50 -11.94
CA ASN A 13 -47.12 8.16 -11.40
C ASN A 13 -46.81 7.51 -10.04
N ASN A 14 -45.97 6.46 -10.05
CA ASN A 14 -45.42 5.81 -8.86
C ASN A 14 -44.37 6.72 -8.21
N LEU A 15 -44.80 7.88 -7.74
CA LEU A 15 -43.97 8.81 -6.98
C LEU A 15 -43.87 8.34 -5.54
N ARG A 16 -42.66 8.35 -5.00
CA ARG A 16 -42.35 8.10 -3.58
C ARG A 16 -42.00 9.41 -2.89
N LYS A 17 -42.11 9.48 -1.56
CA LYS A 17 -41.59 10.65 -0.82
C LYS A 17 -40.09 10.54 -0.74
N ALA A 18 -39.36 11.64 -0.95
CA ALA A 18 -37.90 11.67 -0.87
C ALA A 18 -37.35 11.21 0.51
N SER A 19 -38.18 11.27 1.56
CA SER A 19 -37.89 10.75 2.90
C SER A 19 -37.84 9.23 2.96
N ASP A 20 -38.50 8.53 2.05
CA ASP A 20 -38.44 7.09 1.95
C ASP A 20 -37.05 6.71 1.38
N PRO A 21 -36.41 5.61 1.80
CA PRO A 21 -35.12 5.22 1.24
C PRO A 21 -35.24 4.80 -0.23
N TYR A 22 -34.34 5.30 -1.07
CA TYR A 22 -34.13 4.79 -2.44
C TYR A 22 -32.83 3.99 -2.52
N THR A 23 -32.90 2.83 -3.14
CA THR A 23 -31.75 1.91 -3.25
C THR A 23 -30.97 2.19 -4.52
N LEU A 24 -29.69 2.54 -4.36
CA LEU A 24 -28.69 2.53 -5.43
C LEU A 24 -27.87 1.24 -5.34
N TYR A 25 -27.71 0.55 -6.46
CA TYR A 25 -26.86 -0.63 -6.57
C TYR A 25 -25.44 -0.23 -6.93
N LEU A 26 -24.47 -0.79 -6.21
CA LEU A 26 -23.04 -0.55 -6.41
C LEU A 26 -22.53 -1.54 -7.45
N LYS A 27 -22.40 -1.09 -8.70
CA LYS A 27 -21.89 -1.92 -9.81
C LYS A 27 -20.36 -1.87 -9.78
N GLY A 28 -19.71 -2.98 -9.43
CA GLY A 28 -18.25 -3.12 -9.46
C GLY A 28 -17.66 -3.54 -8.11
N GLU A 29 -16.71 -2.77 -7.60
CA GLU A 29 -16.08 -3.06 -6.31
C GLU A 29 -17.02 -2.80 -5.13
N PRO A 30 -16.95 -3.60 -4.04
CA PRO A 30 -17.75 -3.39 -2.85
C PRO A 30 -17.67 -1.94 -2.35
N TYR A 31 -18.80 -1.41 -1.87
CA TYR A 31 -18.91 -0.05 -1.33
C TYR A 31 -18.55 1.09 -2.30
N THR A 32 -18.37 0.83 -3.60
CA THR A 32 -17.93 1.84 -4.56
C THR A 32 -19.06 2.31 -5.45
N LEU A 33 -19.35 3.62 -5.42
CA LEU A 33 -20.28 4.26 -6.34
C LEU A 33 -19.49 5.12 -7.34
N THR A 34 -19.60 4.82 -8.63
CA THR A 34 -19.03 5.65 -9.70
C THR A 34 -20.03 6.68 -10.20
N GLU A 35 -19.53 7.72 -10.89
CA GLU A 35 -20.39 8.78 -11.44
C GLU A 35 -21.31 8.21 -12.53
N GLU A 36 -20.80 7.29 -13.34
CA GLU A 36 -21.55 6.58 -14.37
C GLU A 36 -22.66 5.73 -13.74
N SER A 37 -22.32 4.92 -12.73
CA SER A 37 -23.28 4.06 -12.04
C SER A 37 -24.39 4.86 -11.32
N LEU A 38 -24.06 6.02 -10.76
CA LEU A 38 -25.05 6.92 -10.18
C LEU A 38 -26.00 7.48 -11.24
N LYS A 39 -25.48 7.94 -12.39
CA LYS A 39 -26.29 8.51 -13.48
C LYS A 39 -27.24 7.49 -14.10
N GLU A 40 -26.84 6.24 -14.24
CA GLU A 40 -27.69 5.18 -14.80
C GLU A 40 -28.93 4.84 -13.97
N GLN A 41 -28.91 5.18 -12.67
CA GLN A 41 -29.94 4.76 -11.70
C GLN A 41 -30.85 5.90 -11.25
N VAL A 42 -30.77 7.07 -11.89
CA VAL A 42 -31.54 8.26 -11.50
C VAL A 42 -32.19 8.92 -12.70
N ASP A 43 -33.23 9.71 -12.44
CA ASP A 43 -34.00 10.39 -13.48
C ASP A 43 -33.11 11.29 -14.34
N ALA A 44 -33.26 11.19 -15.68
CA ALA A 44 -32.50 12.01 -16.63
C ALA A 44 -32.71 13.51 -16.44
N SER A 45 -33.82 13.91 -15.78
CA SER A 45 -34.11 15.29 -15.42
C SER A 45 -33.13 15.87 -14.38
N LEU A 46 -32.62 15.05 -13.45
CA LEU A 46 -31.66 15.44 -12.41
C LEU A 46 -30.27 15.72 -12.98
N GLN A 47 -29.93 15.04 -14.07
CA GLN A 47 -28.65 15.17 -14.79
C GLN A 47 -28.58 16.49 -15.57
N ARG A 48 -29.72 17.08 -15.95
CA ARG A 48 -29.77 18.35 -16.70
C ARG A 48 -29.33 19.51 -15.80
N ARG A 49 -28.21 20.15 -16.15
CA ARG A 49 -27.70 21.34 -15.46
C ARG A 49 -28.60 22.57 -15.73
N ARG A 50 -29.71 22.70 -15.00
CA ARG A 50 -30.62 23.85 -15.15
C ARG A 50 -30.24 25.03 -14.25
N LYS A 51 -29.55 24.81 -13.13
CA LYS A 51 -28.96 25.83 -12.23
C LYS A 51 -27.71 25.28 -11.53
N TRP A 52 -26.79 26.16 -11.14
CA TRP A 52 -25.58 25.82 -10.38
C TRP A 52 -25.95 25.45 -8.93
N TYR A 53 -26.37 24.20 -8.71
CA TYR A 53 -26.62 23.65 -7.37
C TYR A 53 -25.36 22.95 -6.88
N PHE A 54 -24.67 23.56 -5.92
CA PHE A 54 -23.40 23.07 -5.41
C PHE A 54 -23.45 23.08 -3.88
N PRO A 55 -23.93 21.99 -3.25
CA PRO A 55 -24.22 22.01 -1.83
C PRO A 55 -22.95 21.86 -1.00
N ASP A 56 -22.91 22.55 0.15
CA ASP A 56 -21.99 22.24 1.22
C ASP A 56 -22.53 21.07 2.04
N LEU A 57 -21.68 20.07 2.25
CA LEU A 57 -22.04 18.89 3.04
C LEU A 57 -21.40 19.02 4.43
N LYS A 58 -22.24 19.02 5.47
CA LYS A 58 -21.79 19.00 6.86
C LYS A 58 -22.12 17.64 7.47
N PHE A 59 -21.16 17.06 8.18
CA PHE A 59 -21.38 15.82 8.91
C PHE A 59 -22.31 16.06 10.11
N ILE A 60 -23.32 15.21 10.28
CA ILE A 60 -24.20 15.22 11.47
C ILE A 60 -23.78 14.08 12.39
N SER A 61 -23.89 12.83 11.92
CA SER A 61 -23.60 11.64 12.71
C SER A 61 -23.33 10.43 11.84
N PHE A 62 -22.73 9.40 12.44
CA PHE A 62 -22.60 8.07 11.88
C PHE A 62 -22.78 7.04 12.99
N GLY A 63 -23.56 6.00 12.73
CA GLY A 63 -23.80 4.88 13.64
C GLY A 63 -24.61 3.80 12.93
N ASP A 64 -24.38 2.53 13.26
CA ASP A 64 -25.11 1.38 12.70
C ASP A 64 -25.12 1.34 11.16
N GLY A 65 -23.99 1.67 10.54
CA GLY A 65 -23.86 1.73 9.07
C GLY A 65 -24.63 2.89 8.40
N CYS A 66 -25.16 3.83 9.19
CA CYS A 66 -26.00 4.92 8.74
C CYS A 66 -25.29 6.27 8.86
N LEU A 67 -24.99 6.90 7.72
CA LEU A 67 -24.38 8.22 7.63
C LEU A 67 -25.44 9.30 7.48
N LYS A 68 -25.41 10.29 8.38
CA LYS A 68 -26.27 11.49 8.31
C LYS A 68 -25.45 12.71 7.93
N LEU A 69 -25.88 13.40 6.89
CA LEU A 69 -25.27 14.63 6.36
C LEU A 69 -26.30 15.74 6.28
N LEU A 70 -25.91 16.96 6.61
CA LEU A 70 -26.67 18.16 6.32
C LEU A 70 -26.21 18.70 4.96
N ASN A 71 -27.12 18.71 4.00
CA ASN A 71 -26.95 19.28 2.68
C ASN A 71 -27.42 20.74 2.72
N VAL A 72 -26.47 21.67 2.63
CA VAL A 72 -26.70 23.11 2.72
C VAL A 72 -26.49 23.75 1.35
N TRP A 73 -27.47 24.49 0.86
CA TRP A 73 -27.33 25.31 -0.33
C TRP A 73 -28.08 26.63 -0.16
N ASP A 74 -27.33 27.74 -0.21
CA ASP A 74 -27.83 29.07 0.12
C ASP A 74 -28.49 29.10 1.52
N LYS A 75 -29.78 29.46 1.63
CA LYS A 75 -30.53 29.50 2.88
C LYS A 75 -31.29 28.19 3.18
N LEU A 76 -31.17 27.18 2.33
CA LEU A 76 -31.86 25.91 2.47
C LEU A 76 -30.91 24.85 3.04
N SER A 77 -31.43 24.04 3.96
CA SER A 77 -30.69 22.90 4.51
C SER A 77 -31.60 21.69 4.67
N TYR A 78 -31.16 20.55 4.16
CA TYR A 78 -31.89 19.29 4.26
C TYR A 78 -30.99 18.19 4.84
N GLU A 79 -31.55 17.36 5.71
CA GLU A 79 -30.88 16.16 6.20
C GLU A 79 -30.97 15.07 5.13
N MET A 80 -29.82 14.48 4.83
CA MET A 80 -29.68 13.31 3.97
C MET A 80 -29.16 12.16 4.82
N THR A 81 -29.82 11.01 4.69
CA THR A 81 -29.41 9.76 5.34
C THR A 81 -28.93 8.78 4.27
N ILE A 82 -27.79 8.13 4.51
CA ILE A 82 -27.21 7.10 3.65
C ILE A 82 -26.92 5.87 4.51
N SER A 83 -27.65 4.78 4.31
CA SER A 83 -27.29 3.47 4.90
C SER A 83 -26.44 2.69 3.91
N VAL A 84 -25.32 2.15 4.38
CA VAL A 84 -24.29 1.53 3.53
C VAL A 84 -24.29 0.01 3.70
N GLU A 85 -24.49 -0.71 2.60
CA GLU A 85 -24.32 -2.15 2.49
C GLU A 85 -23.21 -2.47 1.48
N THR A 86 -22.78 -3.74 1.42
CA THR A 86 -21.68 -4.19 0.55
C THR A 86 -21.90 -3.86 -0.92
N ASP A 87 -23.13 -4.03 -1.41
CA ASP A 87 -23.53 -3.90 -2.80
C ASP A 87 -24.60 -2.81 -3.03
N LYS A 88 -25.01 -2.10 -1.98
CA LYS A 88 -26.14 -1.14 -2.04
C LYS A 88 -25.92 0.09 -1.16
N LEU A 89 -26.55 1.20 -1.56
CA LEU A 89 -26.75 2.37 -0.72
C LEU A 89 -28.24 2.67 -0.63
N HIS A 90 -28.74 2.88 0.58
CA HIS A 90 -30.12 3.35 0.80
C HIS A 90 -30.09 4.82 1.16
N VAL A 91 -30.67 5.66 0.30
CA VAL A 91 -30.54 7.12 0.39
C VAL A 91 -31.90 7.76 0.58
N SER A 92 -32.03 8.60 1.60
CA SER A 92 -33.23 9.40 1.84
C SER A 92 -32.89 10.86 2.16
N CYS A 93 -33.86 11.75 1.95
CA CYS A 93 -33.73 13.17 2.26
C CYS A 93 -35.04 13.73 2.81
N ASN A 94 -34.95 14.57 3.85
CA ASN A 94 -36.11 15.14 4.52
C ASN A 94 -36.74 16.35 3.80
N CYS A 95 -36.48 16.56 2.51
CA CYS A 95 -36.98 17.73 1.78
C CYS A 95 -38.47 17.69 1.44
N GLY A 96 -39.15 16.56 1.67
CA GLY A 96 -40.60 16.42 1.49
C GLY A 96 -41.08 16.37 0.03
N LEU A 97 -40.17 16.32 -0.95
CA LEU A 97 -40.53 16.21 -2.37
C LEU A 97 -41.02 14.81 -2.72
N GLU A 98 -41.96 14.72 -3.66
CA GLU A 98 -42.33 13.47 -4.32
C GLU A 98 -41.46 13.27 -5.56
N VAL A 99 -40.83 12.11 -5.67
CA VAL A 99 -39.80 11.79 -6.68
C VAL A 99 -39.96 10.37 -7.19
N GLU A 100 -39.49 10.06 -8.39
CA GLU A 100 -39.42 8.68 -8.90
C GLU A 100 -38.17 7.98 -8.32
N THR A 101 -37.01 8.65 -8.38
CA THR A 101 -35.73 8.10 -7.91
C THR A 101 -35.16 8.85 -6.70
N LEU A 102 -34.19 9.74 -6.91
CA LEU A 102 -33.63 10.62 -5.89
C LEU A 102 -34.20 12.03 -6.01
N CYS A 103 -34.24 12.77 -4.91
CA CYS A 103 -34.43 14.22 -5.01
C CYS A 103 -33.13 14.90 -5.48
N ILE A 104 -33.26 16.12 -6.00
CA ILE A 104 -32.12 16.90 -6.48
C ILE A 104 -31.05 17.13 -5.40
N HIS A 105 -31.47 17.24 -4.13
CA HIS A 105 -30.56 17.44 -3.00
C HIS A 105 -29.66 16.21 -2.82
N SER A 106 -30.25 15.02 -2.67
CA SER A 106 -29.49 13.77 -2.50
C SER A 106 -28.61 13.47 -3.70
N TYR A 107 -29.14 13.64 -4.92
CA TYR A 107 -28.36 13.42 -6.14
C TYR A 107 -27.11 14.30 -6.18
N ARG A 108 -27.24 15.61 -5.92
CA ARG A 108 -26.11 16.54 -5.94
C ARG A 108 -25.14 16.35 -4.80
N ALA A 109 -25.61 15.91 -3.63
CA ALA A 109 -24.73 15.52 -2.53
C ALA A 109 -23.89 14.30 -2.89
N LEU A 110 -24.50 13.26 -3.47
CA LEU A 110 -23.79 12.07 -3.94
C LEU A 110 -22.84 12.39 -5.09
N GLU A 111 -23.27 13.17 -6.09
CA GLU A 111 -22.42 13.64 -7.19
C GLU A 111 -21.18 14.36 -6.64
N ARG A 112 -21.33 15.23 -5.63
CA ARG A 112 -20.19 15.89 -4.97
C ARG A 112 -19.29 14.87 -4.25
N LEU A 113 -19.85 13.95 -3.48
CA LEU A 113 -19.05 12.92 -2.81
C LEU A 113 -18.27 12.08 -3.84
N VAL A 114 -18.90 11.80 -4.99
CA VAL A 114 -18.34 11.01 -6.09
C VAL A 114 -17.22 11.75 -6.84
N CYS A 115 -17.47 12.99 -7.28
CA CYS A 115 -16.52 13.75 -8.10
C CYS A 115 -15.26 14.18 -7.33
N TYR A 116 -15.34 14.39 -6.01
CA TYR A 116 -14.19 14.82 -5.21
C TYR A 116 -13.31 13.68 -4.66
N SER A 117 -13.74 12.43 -4.84
CA SER A 117 -12.93 11.27 -4.51
C SER A 117 -12.85 10.35 -5.72
N PRO A 118 -11.75 10.33 -6.50
CA PRO A 118 -11.60 9.48 -7.69
C PRO A 118 -11.70 7.96 -7.37
N LYS A 119 -11.75 7.61 -6.08
CA LYS A 119 -12.24 6.34 -5.56
C LYS A 119 -13.30 6.63 -4.51
N SER A 120 -14.54 6.87 -4.92
CA SER A 120 -15.65 7.21 -4.00
C SER A 120 -16.18 5.98 -3.30
N SER A 121 -15.30 5.42 -2.49
CA SER A 121 -15.56 4.26 -1.66
C SER A 121 -16.25 4.72 -0.38
N PHE A 122 -17.47 4.22 -0.19
CA PHE A 122 -18.23 4.29 1.05
C PHE A 122 -17.74 3.27 2.09
N GLU A 123 -16.69 2.50 1.78
CA GLU A 123 -16.08 1.49 2.66
C GLU A 123 -15.70 2.05 4.04
N LYS A 124 -15.33 3.33 4.13
CA LYS A 124 -15.04 3.97 5.42
C LYS A 124 -16.26 4.05 6.35
N TYR A 125 -17.47 3.97 5.79
CA TYR A 125 -18.77 3.99 6.47
C TYR A 125 -19.41 2.61 6.57
N CYS A 126 -18.69 1.52 6.26
CA CYS A 126 -19.25 0.18 6.45
C CYS A 126 -19.47 -0.11 7.95
N PRO A 127 -20.41 -1.00 8.29
CA PRO A 127 -20.51 -1.56 9.64
C PRO A 127 -19.16 -2.17 10.06
N LYS A 128 -18.75 -1.95 11.32
CA LYS A 128 -17.41 -2.29 11.85
C LYS A 128 -16.25 -1.58 11.14
N GLY A 129 -16.54 -0.54 10.36
CA GLY A 129 -15.56 0.26 9.64
C GLY A 129 -14.89 1.32 10.53
N LEU A 130 -13.95 2.06 9.94
CA LEU A 130 -13.15 3.09 10.63
C LEU A 130 -14.01 4.11 11.37
N TYR A 131 -15.15 4.52 10.82
CA TYR A 131 -15.99 5.56 11.41
C TYR A 131 -16.76 5.06 12.64
N GLU A 132 -17.16 3.79 12.66
CA GLU A 132 -17.80 3.19 13.82
C GLU A 132 -16.79 3.08 14.96
N ILE A 133 -15.59 2.53 14.66
CA ILE A 133 -14.48 2.44 15.60
C ILE A 133 -14.14 3.84 16.13
N ALA A 134 -13.97 4.82 15.26
CA ALA A 134 -13.62 6.17 15.69
C ALA A 134 -14.72 6.86 16.50
N THR A 135 -15.98 6.53 16.24
CA THR A 135 -17.12 7.05 17.01
C THR A 135 -17.21 6.40 18.39
N ALA A 136 -16.92 5.11 18.51
CA ALA A 136 -16.82 4.39 19.78
C ALA A 136 -15.58 4.81 20.60
N HIS A 137 -14.47 5.11 19.91
CA HIS A 137 -13.14 5.30 20.49
C HIS A 137 -12.59 6.71 20.26
N LYS A 138 -13.42 7.75 20.34
CA LYS A 138 -13.10 9.16 19.96
C LYS A 138 -11.75 9.68 20.47
N LYS A 139 -11.34 9.31 21.70
CA LYS A 139 -10.05 9.74 22.28
C LYS A 139 -8.81 9.27 21.51
N TYR A 140 -8.95 8.28 20.64
CA TYR A 140 -7.90 7.68 19.83
C TYR A 140 -7.81 8.24 18.39
N PHE A 141 -8.75 9.09 17.99
CA PHE A 141 -8.85 9.58 16.61
C PHE A 141 -8.90 11.10 16.56
N ASP A 142 -8.26 11.65 15.54
CA ASP A 142 -8.40 13.06 15.17
C ASP A 142 -9.54 13.18 14.15
N VAL A 143 -10.51 14.03 14.47
CA VAL A 143 -11.70 14.27 13.65
C VAL A 143 -11.65 15.69 13.11
N LYS A 144 -11.62 15.83 11.79
CA LYS A 144 -11.61 17.11 11.08
C LYS A 144 -12.83 17.22 10.19
N THR A 145 -13.68 18.23 10.40
CA THR A 145 -14.80 18.54 9.50
C THR A 145 -14.33 19.43 8.36
N SER A 146 -14.65 19.07 7.11
CA SER A 146 -14.43 19.87 5.91
C SER A 146 -15.74 20.05 5.13
N GLY A 147 -15.78 20.96 4.15
CA GLY A 147 -16.92 21.11 3.22
C GLY A 147 -17.13 19.92 2.26
N THR A 148 -16.33 18.88 2.37
CA THR A 148 -16.45 17.60 1.65
C THR A 148 -16.81 16.43 2.58
N GLY A 149 -17.00 16.69 3.88
CA GLY A 149 -17.45 15.71 4.86
C GLY A 149 -16.55 15.65 6.10
N LEU A 150 -16.53 14.50 6.75
CA LEU A 150 -15.69 14.25 7.91
C LEU A 150 -14.38 13.57 7.47
N GLY A 151 -13.23 14.07 7.90
CA GLY A 151 -11.96 13.37 7.84
C GLY A 151 -11.65 12.79 9.21
N ILE A 152 -11.53 11.46 9.29
CA ILE A 152 -11.09 10.77 10.51
C ILE A 152 -9.71 10.19 10.24
N SER A 153 -8.76 10.44 11.14
CA SER A 153 -7.44 9.82 11.10
C SER A 153 -7.07 9.30 12.50
N PRO A 154 -6.51 8.08 12.61
CA PRO A 154 -5.99 7.60 13.89
C PRO A 154 -4.83 8.49 14.35
N LYS A 155 -4.69 8.67 15.67
CA LYS A 155 -3.51 9.34 16.24
C LYS A 155 -2.24 8.58 15.86
N LYS A 156 -1.13 9.30 15.65
CA LYS A 156 0.14 8.75 15.12
C LYS A 156 0.64 7.48 15.84
N TYR A 157 0.47 7.39 17.16
CA TYR A 157 0.96 6.26 17.95
C TYR A 157 0.19 4.95 17.75
N LEU A 158 -0.99 5.00 17.11
CA LEU A 158 -1.77 3.80 16.77
C LEU A 158 -1.24 3.13 15.50
N GLY A 159 -0.44 3.83 14.69
CA GLY A 159 -0.05 3.34 13.38
C GLY A 159 -1.27 3.06 12.51
N THR A 160 -1.33 1.86 11.94
CA THR A 160 -2.45 1.37 11.13
C THR A 160 -3.56 0.78 12.00
N VAL A 161 -4.83 1.07 11.72
CA VAL A 161 -5.98 0.49 12.46
C VAL A 161 -6.69 -0.56 11.61
N TYR A 162 -6.81 -1.78 12.12
CA TYR A 162 -7.62 -2.86 11.55
C TYR A 162 -9.13 -2.59 11.79
N PRO A 163 -10.04 -2.91 10.84
CA PRO A 163 -9.83 -3.58 9.54
C PRO A 163 -9.49 -2.64 8.37
N PHE A 164 -9.45 -1.33 8.61
CA PHE A 164 -9.48 -0.30 7.57
C PHE A 164 -8.31 -0.32 6.57
N PHE A 165 -7.10 -0.66 7.02
CA PHE A 165 -5.94 -0.68 6.12
C PHE A 165 -5.85 -1.96 5.28
N VAL A 166 -6.32 -3.08 5.84
CA VAL A 166 -6.30 -4.40 5.19
C VAL A 166 -7.23 -4.45 3.98
N ASN A 167 -8.31 -3.65 3.97
CA ASN A 167 -9.25 -3.64 2.85
C ASN A 167 -8.88 -2.66 1.71
N ARG A 168 -8.09 -1.61 2.01
CA ARG A 168 -7.69 -0.60 1.00
C ARG A 168 -6.62 -1.07 0.01
N LYS A 169 -5.78 -2.02 0.42
CA LYS A 169 -4.87 -2.75 -0.46
C LYS A 169 -5.24 -4.21 -0.21
N LYS A 170 -5.76 -4.93 -1.21
CA LYS A 170 -6.20 -6.35 -1.10
C LYS A 170 -5.01 -7.29 -0.83
N THR A 171 -4.21 -7.02 0.19
CA THR A 171 -2.95 -7.68 0.48
C THR A 171 -3.24 -8.87 1.38
N LYS A 172 -3.45 -10.04 0.77
CA LYS A 172 -3.64 -11.28 1.53
C LYS A 172 -2.29 -11.81 1.98
N ILE A 173 -2.06 -11.82 3.29
CA ILE A 173 -0.84 -12.36 3.92
C ILE A 173 -0.58 -13.83 3.52
N SER A 174 -1.64 -14.58 3.19
CA SER A 174 -1.56 -15.98 2.76
C SER A 174 -0.64 -16.20 1.56
N THR A 175 -0.51 -15.23 0.64
CA THR A 175 0.32 -15.36 -0.56
C THR A 175 1.82 -15.33 -0.25
N ALA A 176 2.22 -14.72 0.87
CA ALA A 176 3.63 -14.62 1.26
C ALA A 176 4.16 -15.92 1.90
N LEU A 177 3.29 -16.82 2.37
CA LEU A 177 3.67 -17.87 3.33
C LEU A 177 4.26 -19.17 2.73
N ASP A 178 4.49 -19.30 1.41
CA ASP A 178 4.73 -20.61 0.78
C ASP A 178 6.15 -20.92 0.20
N LEU A 179 7.25 -20.24 0.59
CA LEU A 179 8.55 -20.29 -0.15
C LEU A 179 9.78 -20.79 0.68
N GLN A 180 10.78 -21.50 0.08
CA GLN A 180 11.98 -22.13 0.75
C GLN A 180 13.35 -21.93 0.01
N GLY A 181 14.53 -22.09 0.69
CA GLY A 181 15.91 -21.86 0.14
C GLY A 181 17.11 -22.52 0.87
N THR A 182 18.37 -22.37 0.35
CA THR A 182 19.67 -22.98 0.82
C THR A 182 20.95 -22.18 0.42
N GLN A 183 22.12 -22.38 1.08
CA GLN A 183 23.35 -21.53 1.03
C GLN A 183 24.71 -22.23 0.74
N ALA A 184 25.75 -21.48 0.28
CA ALA A 184 27.21 -21.81 0.33
C ALA A 184 28.17 -20.59 0.02
N PRO A 185 29.52 -20.67 0.25
CA PRO A 185 30.44 -19.58 0.65
C PRO A 185 31.55 -19.16 -0.37
N PRO A 186 32.53 -18.25 -0.04
CA PRO A 186 33.28 -17.48 -1.06
C PRO A 186 34.87 -17.38 -0.88
N LEU A 187 35.71 -16.71 -1.76
CA LEU A 187 36.99 -15.91 -1.43
C LEU A 187 37.40 -14.76 -2.42
N ASP A 188 38.32 -13.86 -1.99
CA ASP A 188 38.64 -12.42 -2.29
C ASP A 188 39.49 -12.03 -3.54
N ARG A 189 39.74 -10.70 -3.73
CA ARG A 189 40.16 -9.99 -4.98
C ARG A 189 41.32 -8.95 -4.89
N GLU A 190 41.76 -8.40 -6.06
CA GLU A 190 42.03 -6.96 -6.48
C GLU A 190 43.04 -6.87 -7.69
N PRO A 191 43.41 -5.72 -8.41
CA PRO A 191 43.19 -4.25 -8.25
C PRO A 191 43.07 -3.31 -9.54
N ASP A 192 43.09 -1.97 -9.31
CA ASP A 192 43.52 -0.76 -10.11
C ASP A 192 42.49 0.17 -10.81
N LYS A 193 41.37 -0.34 -11.28
CA LYS A 193 40.12 0.42 -11.30
C LYS A 193 39.25 -0.28 -10.29
N VAL A 194 38.80 0.40 -9.26
CA VAL A 194 37.97 -0.29 -8.29
C VAL A 194 36.58 -0.45 -8.88
N LEU A 195 36.14 -1.69 -8.93
CA LEU A 195 34.80 -2.03 -9.32
C LEU A 195 33.91 -1.84 -8.09
N ALA A 196 32.94 -0.95 -8.21
CA ALA A 196 31.90 -0.77 -7.21
C ALA A 196 30.64 -1.54 -7.61
N TYR A 197 29.94 -2.08 -6.61
CA TYR A 197 28.63 -2.70 -6.81
C TYR A 197 27.55 -1.81 -6.23
N ILE A 198 26.60 -1.44 -7.09
CA ILE A 198 25.54 -0.50 -6.73
C ILE A 198 24.23 -1.28 -6.63
N LEU A 199 23.66 -1.34 -5.44
CA LEU A 199 22.31 -1.81 -5.18
C LEU A 199 21.32 -0.73 -5.62
N ILE A 200 20.47 -1.06 -6.58
CA ILE A 200 19.44 -0.15 -7.10
C ILE A 200 18.18 -0.24 -6.24
N GLN A 201 17.81 0.89 -5.62
CA GLN A 201 16.53 1.06 -4.94
C GLN A 201 15.61 1.92 -5.83
N PRO A 202 14.60 1.31 -6.45
CA PRO A 202 13.65 2.00 -7.32
C PRO A 202 12.60 2.77 -6.51
N PRO A 203 11.97 3.79 -7.11
CA PRO A 203 10.85 4.45 -6.48
C PRO A 203 9.61 3.55 -6.56
N ARG A 204 8.80 3.51 -5.49
CA ARG A 204 7.45 2.91 -5.48
C ARG A 204 7.37 1.45 -5.96
N ASP A 205 8.40 0.65 -5.71
CA ASP A 205 8.49 -0.75 -6.15
C ASP A 205 8.40 -0.95 -7.67
N GLU A 206 8.73 0.06 -8.50
CA GLU A 206 8.74 -0.08 -9.96
C GLU A 206 9.70 -1.19 -10.44
N TYR A 207 10.69 -1.54 -9.60
CA TYR A 207 11.54 -2.71 -9.76
C TYR A 207 11.68 -3.45 -8.43
N LEU A 208 12.12 -4.69 -8.53
CA LEU A 208 12.75 -5.37 -7.40
C LEU A 208 14.24 -5.03 -7.37
N PRO A 209 14.87 -4.98 -6.18
CA PRO A 209 16.25 -4.57 -6.05
C PRO A 209 17.20 -5.55 -6.76
N PHE A 210 18.16 -4.99 -7.47
CA PHE A 210 19.22 -5.71 -8.18
C PHE A 210 20.56 -4.98 -8.03
N LEU A 211 21.65 -5.69 -8.28
CA LEU A 211 22.99 -5.12 -8.31
C LEU A 211 23.39 -4.74 -9.73
N ILE A 212 24.12 -3.64 -9.84
CA ILE A 212 24.76 -3.24 -11.09
C ILE A 212 26.22 -2.81 -10.83
N PRO A 213 27.20 -3.36 -11.57
CA PRO A 213 28.58 -2.96 -11.43
C PRO A 213 28.81 -1.56 -12.03
N CYS A 214 29.71 -0.80 -11.42
CA CYS A 214 30.12 0.51 -11.88
C CYS A 214 31.60 0.75 -11.59
N PHE A 215 32.34 1.23 -12.58
CA PHE A 215 33.72 1.64 -12.34
C PHE A 215 33.78 2.96 -11.59
N GLY A 216 34.67 3.03 -10.61
CA GLY A 216 34.92 4.23 -9.83
C GLY A 216 36.41 4.58 -9.78
N SER A 217 36.67 5.85 -9.52
CA SER A 217 37.99 6.29 -9.05
C SER A 217 37.90 6.52 -7.55
N PRO A 218 38.76 5.89 -6.73
CA PRO A 218 38.73 6.08 -5.28
C PRO A 218 39.16 7.51 -4.92
N ASN A 219 38.81 7.95 -3.72
CA ASN A 219 39.31 9.17 -3.13
C ASN A 219 40.79 9.02 -2.73
N LYS A 220 41.43 10.10 -2.27
CA LYS A 220 42.85 10.07 -1.88
C LYS A 220 43.15 9.07 -0.75
N THR A 221 42.15 8.73 0.06
CA THR A 221 42.29 7.82 1.20
C THR A 221 41.95 6.37 0.85
N GLY A 222 41.56 6.06 -0.39
CA GLY A 222 41.09 4.73 -0.80
C GLY A 222 39.69 4.37 -0.30
N THR A 223 39.24 4.95 0.81
CA THR A 223 38.03 4.53 1.56
C THR A 223 36.68 4.66 0.85
N ALA A 224 36.59 5.46 -0.21
CA ALA A 224 35.34 5.70 -0.94
C ALA A 224 35.58 6.08 -2.40
N ILE A 225 34.56 5.91 -3.24
CA ILE A 225 34.59 6.32 -4.65
C ILE A 225 34.39 7.83 -4.75
N LYS A 226 35.41 8.54 -5.24
CA LYS A 226 35.35 9.98 -5.50
C LYS A 226 34.51 10.29 -6.73
N SER A 227 34.55 9.46 -7.76
CA SER A 227 33.78 9.67 -9.00
C SER A 227 33.40 8.35 -9.64
N PHE A 228 32.11 8.20 -9.92
CA PHE A 228 31.56 7.07 -10.67
C PHE A 228 31.62 7.34 -12.17
N GLN A 229 31.86 6.27 -12.92
CA GLN A 229 31.73 6.24 -14.38
C GLN A 229 30.29 5.79 -14.74
N HIS A 230 30.09 5.31 -15.96
CA HIS A 230 28.81 4.73 -16.36
C HIS A 230 28.64 3.35 -15.73
N PHE A 231 27.38 2.92 -15.60
CA PHE A 231 27.08 1.54 -15.25
C PHE A 231 27.64 0.58 -16.30
N VAL A 232 28.16 -0.55 -15.82
CA VAL A 232 28.65 -1.62 -16.70
C VAL A 232 27.45 -2.46 -17.09
N ASN A 233 27.06 -2.41 -18.37
CA ASN A 233 25.89 -3.13 -18.89
C ASN A 233 26.23 -3.89 -20.18
N GLY A 234 26.32 -5.22 -20.08
CA GLY A 234 26.04 -6.23 -21.11
C GLY A 234 26.69 -6.18 -22.51
N SER A 235 27.56 -5.23 -22.86
CA SER A 235 28.14 -5.19 -24.22
C SER A 235 29.38 -4.30 -24.40
N LYS A 236 29.67 -3.41 -23.45
CA LYS A 236 30.85 -2.55 -23.53
C LYS A 236 32.04 -3.21 -22.87
N LYS A 237 32.86 -3.92 -23.67
CA LYS A 237 34.26 -4.23 -23.36
C LYS A 237 35.08 -2.93 -23.29
N GLU A 238 34.78 -2.05 -22.34
CA GLU A 238 35.44 -0.73 -22.24
C GLU A 238 36.60 -0.71 -21.23
N SER A 239 37.04 -1.86 -20.71
CA SER A 239 38.19 -1.88 -19.81
C SER A 239 39.07 -3.12 -19.98
N ASN A 240 40.36 -2.90 -20.24
CA ASN A 240 41.44 -3.86 -19.98
C ASN A 240 41.66 -4.11 -18.47
N HIS A 241 40.62 -3.95 -17.65
CA HIS A 241 40.72 -4.14 -16.21
C HIS A 241 40.63 -5.64 -15.92
N PRO A 242 41.65 -6.24 -15.30
CA PRO A 242 41.61 -7.64 -14.94
C PRO A 242 40.55 -7.84 -13.84
N PHE A 243 39.54 -8.65 -14.13
CA PHE A 243 38.58 -9.07 -13.13
C PHE A 243 39.12 -10.30 -12.39
N THR A 244 38.85 -10.37 -11.09
CA THR A 244 39.04 -11.61 -10.34
C THR A 244 37.92 -12.60 -10.65
N GLU A 245 38.11 -13.89 -10.35
CA GLU A 245 37.06 -14.90 -10.55
C GLU A 245 35.76 -14.54 -9.81
N GLY A 246 35.89 -13.97 -8.59
CA GLY A 246 34.77 -13.43 -7.84
C GLY A 246 34.10 -12.22 -8.52
N GLN A 247 34.85 -11.38 -9.25
CA GLN A 247 34.33 -10.27 -10.07
C GLN A 247 33.52 -10.76 -11.24
N GLU A 248 34.08 -11.70 -11.98
CA GLU A 248 33.44 -12.25 -13.16
C GLU A 248 32.13 -12.92 -12.78
N LYS A 249 32.16 -13.75 -11.72
CA LYS A 249 30.95 -14.40 -11.21
C LYS A 249 29.91 -13.39 -10.71
N LEU A 250 30.32 -12.40 -9.91
CA LEU A 250 29.37 -11.40 -9.40
C LEU A 250 28.80 -10.52 -10.51
N ASN A 251 29.58 -10.18 -11.53
CA ASN A 251 29.11 -9.41 -12.69
C ASN A 251 28.08 -10.21 -13.50
N GLN A 252 28.32 -11.51 -13.70
CA GLN A 252 27.33 -12.40 -14.33
C GLN A 252 26.02 -12.44 -13.54
N LEU A 253 26.11 -12.59 -12.21
CA LEU A 253 24.93 -12.54 -11.33
C LEU A 253 24.20 -11.19 -11.43
N CYS A 254 24.92 -10.07 -11.51
CA CYS A 254 24.31 -8.75 -11.69
C CYS A 254 23.53 -8.66 -13.01
N GLU A 255 24.08 -9.17 -14.11
CA GLU A 255 23.39 -9.19 -15.41
C GLU A 255 22.12 -10.04 -15.37
N ASP A 256 22.17 -11.19 -14.71
CA ASP A 256 21.00 -12.07 -14.59
C ASP A 256 19.96 -11.47 -13.65
N MET A 257 20.37 -10.81 -12.56
CA MET A 257 19.46 -10.04 -11.70
C MET A 257 18.75 -8.94 -12.48
N LEU A 258 19.48 -8.18 -13.29
CA LEU A 258 18.89 -7.11 -14.11
C LEU A 258 17.84 -7.67 -15.08
N LYS A 259 18.13 -8.77 -15.78
CA LYS A 259 17.16 -9.43 -16.68
C LYS A 259 15.88 -9.85 -15.95
N HIS A 260 16.00 -10.38 -14.74
CA HIS A 260 14.84 -10.77 -13.93
C HIS A 260 14.08 -9.56 -13.39
N ALA A 261 14.78 -8.53 -12.93
CA ALA A 261 14.18 -7.30 -12.45
C ALA A 261 13.42 -6.56 -13.57
N GLU A 262 13.94 -6.55 -14.80
CA GLU A 262 13.26 -5.96 -15.97
C GLU A 262 11.97 -6.71 -16.34
N LYS A 263 11.94 -8.05 -16.18
CA LYS A 263 10.74 -8.86 -16.40
C LYS A 263 9.66 -8.63 -15.34
N LEU A 264 10.05 -8.22 -14.14
CA LEU A 264 9.19 -7.96 -12.99
C LEU A 264 8.88 -6.47 -12.82
N ALA A 265 9.17 -5.65 -13.83
CA ALA A 265 8.92 -4.21 -13.74
C ALA A 265 7.43 -3.93 -13.53
N ASP A 266 7.14 -2.96 -12.67
CA ASP A 266 5.79 -2.53 -12.26
C ASP A 266 5.00 -3.54 -11.41
N GLU A 267 5.63 -4.65 -10.96
CA GLU A 267 4.99 -5.63 -10.07
C GLU A 267 5.40 -5.44 -8.60
N SER A 268 4.40 -5.32 -7.72
CA SER A 268 4.64 -5.40 -6.28
C SER A 268 4.79 -6.87 -5.86
N LEU A 269 5.77 -7.15 -4.99
CA LEU A 269 5.94 -8.43 -4.31
C LEU A 269 4.61 -9.06 -3.80
N LEU A 270 3.68 -8.21 -3.35
CA LEU A 270 2.39 -8.63 -2.78
C LEU A 270 1.23 -8.66 -3.78
N SER A 271 1.44 -8.19 -5.01
CA SER A 271 0.48 -8.24 -6.12
C SER A 271 0.84 -9.30 -7.18
N THR A 272 1.98 -9.96 -7.04
CA THR A 272 2.52 -10.93 -8.00
C THR A 272 1.50 -12.02 -8.33
N GLU A 273 1.04 -12.08 -9.58
CA GLU A 273 0.23 -13.20 -10.07
C GLU A 273 1.08 -14.48 -10.07
N GLN A 274 0.43 -15.64 -10.00
CA GLN A 274 1.10 -16.95 -9.86
C GLN A 274 2.16 -17.20 -10.95
N VAL A 275 2.01 -16.58 -12.13
CA VAL A 275 2.92 -16.66 -13.29
C VAL A 275 4.30 -16.03 -13.02
N HIS A 276 4.37 -15.02 -12.17
CA HIS A 276 5.60 -14.25 -11.93
C HIS A 276 6.40 -14.72 -10.70
N THR A 277 5.82 -15.64 -9.93
CA THR A 277 6.47 -16.27 -8.76
C THR A 277 7.82 -16.90 -9.13
N SER A 278 7.92 -17.58 -10.28
CA SER A 278 9.17 -18.20 -10.76
C SER A 278 10.32 -17.20 -10.97
N SER A 279 10.02 -16.02 -11.52
CA SER A 279 11.03 -14.97 -11.75
C SER A 279 11.43 -14.28 -10.45
N LEU A 280 10.48 -14.11 -9.53
CA LEU A 280 10.75 -13.59 -8.18
C LEU A 280 11.67 -14.54 -7.39
N HIS A 281 11.40 -15.84 -7.46
CA HIS A 281 12.26 -16.87 -6.90
C HIS A 281 13.67 -16.83 -7.48
N ALA A 282 13.78 -16.80 -8.81
CA ALA A 282 15.07 -16.71 -9.49
C ALA A 282 15.87 -15.48 -9.02
N LEU A 283 15.23 -14.32 -8.94
CA LEU A 283 15.89 -13.10 -8.48
C LEU A 283 16.36 -13.21 -7.02
N PHE A 284 15.56 -13.81 -6.14
CA PHE A 284 15.95 -14.01 -4.75
C PHE A 284 17.11 -15.02 -4.62
N SER A 285 17.09 -16.11 -5.38
CA SER A 285 18.18 -17.09 -5.42
C SER A 285 19.48 -16.48 -5.95
N LEU A 286 19.41 -15.61 -6.97
CA LEU A 286 20.57 -14.86 -7.44
C LEU A 286 21.16 -13.99 -6.31
N TRP A 287 20.32 -13.40 -5.46
CA TRP A 287 20.79 -12.68 -4.27
C TRP A 287 21.45 -13.61 -3.25
N GLU A 288 20.94 -14.82 -3.05
CA GLU A 288 21.58 -15.83 -2.20
C GLU A 288 22.99 -16.20 -2.68
N GLU A 289 23.16 -16.32 -3.99
CA GLU A 289 24.46 -16.61 -4.61
C GLU A 289 25.40 -15.40 -4.62
N ALA A 290 24.86 -14.19 -4.76
CA ALA A 290 25.65 -12.96 -4.83
C ALA A 290 26.15 -12.49 -3.48
N LEU A 291 25.34 -12.61 -2.41
CA LEU A 291 25.66 -12.11 -1.07
C LEU A 291 27.08 -12.46 -0.60
N PRO A 292 27.53 -13.73 -0.66
CA PRO A 292 28.82 -14.11 -0.12
C PRO A 292 29.98 -13.47 -0.93
N LEU A 293 29.75 -13.14 -2.20
CA LEU A 293 30.69 -12.38 -3.03
C LEU A 293 30.60 -10.88 -2.76
N VAL A 294 29.41 -10.34 -2.49
CA VAL A 294 29.19 -8.91 -2.23
C VAL A 294 29.77 -8.50 -0.89
N GLU A 295 29.64 -9.32 0.15
CA GLU A 295 30.19 -9.04 1.50
C GLU A 295 31.70 -8.83 1.53
N ARG A 296 32.39 -9.26 0.48
CA ARG A 296 33.84 -9.17 0.29
C ARG A 296 34.27 -7.88 -0.35
N GLU A 297 33.32 -7.19 -0.96
CA GLU A 297 33.59 -5.98 -1.72
C GLU A 297 33.71 -4.78 -0.80
N GLU A 298 34.77 -4.00 -1.01
CA GLU A 298 34.98 -2.76 -0.25
C GLU A 298 34.01 -1.64 -0.69
N PHE A 299 33.60 -1.68 -1.96
CA PHE A 299 32.88 -0.59 -2.63
C PHE A 299 31.44 -0.98 -2.96
N ILE A 300 30.60 -1.05 -1.93
CA ILE A 300 29.17 -1.32 -2.07
C ILE A 300 28.38 -0.03 -1.80
N TYR A 301 27.44 0.28 -2.68
CA TYR A 301 26.63 1.48 -2.58
C TYR A 301 25.15 1.20 -2.82
N LEU A 302 24.29 2.00 -2.21
CA LEU A 302 22.85 2.06 -2.46
C LEU A 302 22.56 3.29 -3.32
N TYR A 303 21.84 3.12 -4.42
CA TYR A 303 21.45 4.20 -5.32
C TYR A 303 19.93 4.30 -5.44
N TYR A 304 19.39 5.48 -5.09
CA TYR A 304 17.97 5.79 -5.25
C TYR A 304 17.67 6.18 -6.69
N LEU A 305 17.13 5.24 -7.46
CA LEU A 305 16.76 5.43 -8.85
C LEU A 305 15.47 6.25 -8.93
N HIS A 306 15.39 7.19 -9.86
CA HIS A 306 14.13 7.91 -10.15
C HIS A 306 13.42 7.42 -11.40
N GLY A 307 14.16 6.86 -12.36
CA GLY A 307 13.58 6.26 -13.55
C GLY A 307 14.60 5.53 -14.40
N LYS A 308 14.11 4.65 -15.28
CA LYS A 308 14.90 3.71 -16.10
C LYS A 308 16.01 4.40 -16.92
N HIS A 309 15.76 5.62 -17.40
CA HIS A 309 16.69 6.37 -18.23
C HIS A 309 18.00 6.71 -17.51
N GLU A 310 18.01 6.78 -16.17
CA GLU A 310 19.22 7.06 -15.39
C GLU A 310 20.26 5.93 -15.46
N LEU A 311 19.82 4.68 -15.71
CA LEU A 311 20.71 3.52 -15.88
C LEU A 311 21.60 3.63 -17.13
N LYS A 312 21.31 4.56 -18.04
CA LYS A 312 22.16 4.88 -19.21
C LYS A 312 23.21 5.95 -18.92
N SER A 313 23.17 6.55 -17.73
CA SER A 313 24.02 7.66 -17.32
C SER A 313 24.90 7.27 -16.11
N ARG A 314 25.79 8.18 -15.71
CA ARG A 314 26.58 8.01 -14.48
C ARG A 314 25.68 8.16 -13.24
N PRO A 315 25.91 7.38 -12.15
CA PRO A 315 25.18 7.57 -10.90
C PRO A 315 25.31 8.99 -10.35
N ALA A 316 24.19 9.57 -9.93
CA ALA A 316 24.17 10.89 -9.30
C ALA A 316 24.70 10.82 -7.85
N LYS A 317 25.75 11.60 -7.55
CA LYS A 317 26.43 11.58 -6.23
C LYS A 317 25.52 11.91 -5.03
N ASN A 318 24.52 12.75 -5.22
CA ASN A 318 23.58 13.14 -4.16
C ASN A 318 22.52 12.08 -3.87
N ARG A 319 22.52 10.96 -4.61
CA ARG A 319 21.55 9.87 -4.51
C ARG A 319 22.21 8.51 -4.30
N ILE A 320 23.52 8.50 -4.09
CA ILE A 320 24.29 7.30 -3.80
C ILE A 320 24.84 7.38 -2.38
N SER A 321 24.74 6.30 -1.64
CA SER A 321 25.24 6.19 -0.27
C SER A 321 26.04 4.90 -0.11
N LYS A 322 27.15 4.95 0.63
CA LYS A 322 27.92 3.75 0.92
C LYS A 322 27.11 2.90 1.91
N ILE A 323 27.11 1.59 1.69
CA ILE A 323 26.44 0.62 2.56
C ILE A 323 27.39 -0.54 2.84
N ASN A 324 27.10 -1.30 3.89
CA ASN A 324 27.76 -2.57 4.14
C ASN A 324 26.72 -3.69 4.02
N VAL A 325 27.04 -4.73 3.26
CA VAL A 325 26.24 -5.95 3.27
C VAL A 325 26.85 -6.90 4.30
N ARG A 326 26.01 -7.51 5.14
CA ARG A 326 26.44 -8.34 6.26
C ARG A 326 25.77 -9.72 6.24
N GLY A 327 26.53 -10.78 6.52
CA GLY A 327 26.04 -12.17 6.54
C GLY A 327 25.17 -12.56 7.74
N GLY A 328 24.87 -11.62 8.64
CA GLY A 328 23.93 -11.86 9.74
C GLY A 328 22.51 -12.04 9.19
N VAL A 329 21.88 -13.19 9.45
CA VAL A 329 20.50 -13.43 9.00
C VAL A 329 19.50 -12.92 10.05
N PRO A 330 18.65 -11.92 9.74
CA PRO A 330 17.63 -11.44 10.66
C PRO A 330 16.57 -12.52 10.89
N ARG A 331 16.22 -12.73 12.15
CA ARG A 331 15.07 -13.55 12.55
C ARG A 331 13.90 -12.65 12.91
N LEU A 332 12.86 -12.70 12.07
CA LEU A 332 11.63 -11.97 12.31
C LEU A 332 10.83 -12.61 13.45
N HIS A 333 10.25 -11.77 14.29
CA HIS A 333 9.31 -12.16 15.34
C HIS A 333 8.35 -11.00 15.59
N PHE A 334 7.25 -11.28 16.27
CA PHE A 334 6.21 -10.29 16.53
C PHE A 334 6.03 -10.04 18.01
N GLN A 335 5.70 -8.80 18.32
CA GLN A 335 5.30 -8.39 19.65
C GLN A 335 3.85 -7.91 19.59
N LEU A 336 2.98 -8.57 20.34
CA LEU A 336 1.61 -8.15 20.56
C LEU A 336 1.53 -7.45 21.91
N ASN A 337 1.43 -6.12 21.89
CA ASN A 337 1.27 -5.32 23.09
C ASN A 337 -0.22 -5.22 23.43
N GLU A 338 -0.64 -5.79 24.55
CA GLU A 338 -1.99 -5.60 25.07
C GLU A 338 -2.10 -4.27 25.82
N ARG A 339 -3.15 -3.51 25.49
CA ARG A 339 -3.61 -2.32 26.22
C ARG A 339 -5.03 -2.55 26.72
N THR A 340 -5.51 -1.63 27.56
CA THR A 340 -6.86 -1.68 28.12
C THR A 340 -7.93 -1.85 27.04
N THR A 341 -7.83 -1.10 25.94
CA THR A 341 -8.88 -1.00 24.90
C THR A 341 -8.50 -1.56 23.53
N PHE A 342 -7.22 -1.85 23.27
CA PHE A 342 -6.75 -2.37 21.98
C PHE A 342 -5.47 -3.20 22.15
N TYR A 343 -5.09 -3.92 21.09
CA TYR A 343 -3.79 -4.56 20.94
C TYR A 343 -2.97 -3.86 19.87
N GLN A 344 -1.65 -3.90 19.98
CA GLN A 344 -0.73 -3.43 18.94
C GLN A 344 0.24 -4.53 18.53
N LEU A 345 0.15 -4.97 17.28
CA LEU A 345 1.08 -5.89 16.66
C LEU A 345 2.23 -5.10 16.01
N GLN A 346 3.45 -5.44 16.40
CA GLN A 346 4.69 -4.86 15.85
C GLN A 346 5.62 -5.98 15.43
N MET A 347 6.31 -5.78 14.31
CA MET A 347 7.35 -6.69 13.85
C MET A 347 8.69 -6.27 14.43
N ARG A 348 9.48 -7.25 14.85
CA ARG A 348 10.81 -7.11 15.43
C ARG A 348 11.77 -8.03 14.70
N ALA A 349 13.05 -7.70 14.77
CA ALA A 349 14.12 -8.48 14.17
C ALA A 349 15.20 -8.76 15.21
N THR A 350 15.77 -9.96 15.18
CA THR A 350 16.92 -10.32 15.99
C THR A 350 18.02 -10.86 15.09
N ILE A 351 19.24 -10.35 15.23
CA ILE A 351 20.43 -10.88 14.56
C ILE A 351 21.37 -11.40 15.63
N GLN A 352 21.77 -12.68 15.54
CA GLN A 352 22.70 -13.32 16.50
C GLN A 352 22.30 -13.13 17.98
N GLY A 353 20.99 -13.16 18.28
CA GLY A 353 20.46 -12.97 19.64
C GLY A 353 20.29 -11.52 20.09
N ARG A 354 20.78 -10.53 19.32
CA ARG A 354 20.56 -9.10 19.58
C ARG A 354 19.30 -8.59 18.86
N THR A 355 18.37 -8.03 19.62
CA THR A 355 17.19 -7.34 19.05
C THR A 355 17.59 -6.03 18.39
N ILE A 356 17.15 -5.84 17.15
CA ILE A 356 17.38 -4.61 16.39
C ILE A 356 16.32 -3.58 16.78
N LYS A 357 16.77 -2.41 17.24
CA LYS A 357 15.87 -1.38 17.80
C LYS A 357 15.06 -0.67 16.71
N TYR A 358 15.72 -0.34 15.60
CA TYR A 358 15.17 0.48 14.52
C TYR A 358 15.42 -0.17 13.15
N PRO A 359 14.85 -1.36 12.89
CA PRO A 359 15.00 -1.99 11.60
C PRO A 359 14.27 -1.19 10.50
N GLN A 360 14.92 -1.06 9.36
CA GLN A 360 14.37 -0.43 8.16
C GLN A 360 13.93 -1.51 7.17
N TRP A 361 12.71 -1.37 6.63
CA TRP A 361 12.02 -2.39 5.82
C TRP A 361 11.63 -1.86 4.43
N ASP A 362 12.26 -0.78 4.01
CA ASP A 362 11.99 -0.05 2.77
C ASP A 362 12.59 -0.72 1.53
N LEU A 363 13.55 -1.61 1.72
CA LEU A 363 14.22 -2.34 0.65
C LEU A 363 13.76 -3.79 0.62
N VAL A 364 13.14 -4.21 -0.49
CA VAL A 364 12.69 -5.60 -0.69
C VAL A 364 13.89 -6.56 -0.57
N PHE A 365 13.70 -7.73 0.04
CA PHE A 365 14.73 -8.74 0.38
C PHE A 365 15.70 -8.36 1.51
N PHE A 366 15.72 -7.11 1.97
CA PHE A 366 16.69 -6.65 2.95
C PHE A 366 16.02 -6.01 4.16
N MET A 367 16.76 -6.00 5.27
CA MET A 367 16.52 -5.18 6.44
C MET A 367 17.73 -4.27 6.63
N GLY A 368 17.51 -2.97 6.80
CA GLY A 368 18.56 -2.01 7.16
C GLY A 368 18.69 -1.80 8.67
N GLU A 369 19.91 -1.61 9.15
CA GLU A 369 20.25 -1.03 10.46
C GLU A 369 21.33 0.05 10.25
N GLY A 370 20.90 1.29 9.98
CA GLY A 370 21.85 2.36 9.66
C GLY A 370 22.45 2.17 8.27
N GLU A 371 23.76 1.95 8.19
CA GLU A 371 24.47 1.68 6.92
C GLU A 371 24.61 0.18 6.61
N ASP A 372 24.28 -0.69 7.57
CA ASP A 372 24.34 -2.14 7.38
C ASP A 372 23.03 -2.66 6.78
N LEU A 373 23.15 -3.49 5.74
CA LEU A 373 22.05 -4.24 5.13
C LEU A 373 22.21 -5.73 5.41
N TYR A 374 21.12 -6.33 5.84
CA TYR A 374 21.02 -7.76 6.13
C TYR A 374 19.94 -8.36 5.25
N ARG A 375 20.28 -9.39 4.47
CA ARG A 375 19.27 -10.07 3.67
C ARG A 375 18.35 -10.89 4.58
N LEU A 376 17.06 -10.81 4.29
CA LEU A 376 16.03 -11.62 4.92
C LEU A 376 16.22 -13.10 4.56
N SER A 377 15.82 -13.99 5.45
CA SER A 377 16.09 -15.41 5.31
C SER A 377 15.32 -16.08 4.16
N SER A 378 14.22 -15.46 3.74
CA SER A 378 13.32 -16.01 2.73
C SER A 378 12.51 -14.92 2.02
N LEU A 379 11.90 -15.31 0.90
CA LEU A 379 10.87 -14.50 0.25
C LEU A 379 9.64 -14.29 1.15
N ARG A 380 9.31 -15.26 2.01
CA ARG A 380 8.26 -15.10 3.01
C ARG A 380 8.55 -13.94 3.94
N ASP A 381 9.76 -13.91 4.51
CA ASP A 381 10.20 -12.81 5.37
C ASP A 381 10.14 -11.47 4.64
N SER A 382 10.51 -11.47 3.34
CA SER A 382 10.42 -10.28 2.49
C SER A 382 8.98 -9.80 2.30
N GLY A 383 8.05 -10.72 2.06
CA GLY A 383 6.63 -10.43 1.95
C GLY A 383 6.03 -9.90 3.25
N VAL A 384 6.38 -10.54 4.38
CA VAL A 384 5.92 -10.15 5.71
C VAL A 384 6.50 -8.78 6.12
N ALA A 385 7.78 -8.54 5.87
CA ALA A 385 8.42 -7.25 6.12
C ALA A 385 7.78 -6.14 5.28
N LYS A 386 7.53 -6.38 4.00
CA LYS A 386 6.84 -5.43 3.13
C LYS A 386 5.42 -5.14 3.61
N TRP A 387 4.64 -6.17 3.94
CA TRP A 387 3.29 -6.02 4.47
C TRP A 387 3.26 -5.16 5.75
N MET A 388 4.17 -5.42 6.69
CA MET A 388 4.29 -4.63 7.92
C MET A 388 4.75 -3.20 7.65
N ASN A 389 5.68 -2.99 6.71
CA ASN A 389 6.13 -1.66 6.32
C ASN A 389 4.99 -0.85 5.71
N GLU A 390 4.19 -1.45 4.82
CA GLU A 390 2.99 -0.83 4.27
C GLU A 390 2.01 -0.45 5.38
N ALA A 391 1.85 -1.30 6.40
CA ALA A 391 1.05 -1.01 7.58
C ALA A 391 1.70 0.00 8.55
N GLY A 392 2.79 0.68 8.18
CA GLY A 392 3.46 1.67 9.03
C GLY A 392 4.16 1.05 10.24
N ASN A 393 4.57 -0.22 10.15
CA ASN A 393 5.29 -1.01 11.15
C ASN A 393 4.53 -1.26 12.47
N CYS A 394 3.26 -0.91 12.54
CA CYS A 394 2.41 -1.11 13.72
C CYS A 394 0.95 -1.24 13.30
N ILE A 395 0.32 -2.37 13.65
CA ILE A 395 -1.11 -2.60 13.44
C ILE A 395 -1.80 -2.58 14.80
N THR A 396 -2.73 -1.65 14.98
CA THR A 396 -3.63 -1.57 16.13
C THR A 396 -4.97 -2.23 15.81
N VAL A 397 -5.45 -3.05 16.73
CA VAL A 397 -6.76 -3.70 16.67
C VAL A 397 -7.51 -3.47 17.97
N PHE A 398 -8.70 -2.88 17.90
CA PHE A 398 -9.56 -2.71 19.07
C PHE A 398 -10.16 -4.06 19.51
N LYS A 399 -10.43 -4.22 20.80
CA LYS A 399 -10.73 -5.53 21.41
C LYS A 399 -11.94 -6.22 20.76
N GLU A 400 -12.95 -5.46 20.36
CA GLU A 400 -14.15 -5.96 19.66
C GLU A 400 -13.87 -6.56 18.27
N HIS A 401 -12.71 -6.27 17.67
CA HIS A 401 -12.29 -6.82 16.37
C HIS A 401 -11.17 -7.85 16.51
N PHE A 402 -10.76 -8.18 17.73
CA PHE A 402 -9.59 -9.02 17.97
C PHE A 402 -9.78 -10.47 17.50
N GLU A 403 -10.97 -11.04 17.66
CA GLU A 403 -11.22 -12.43 17.24
C GLU A 403 -11.05 -12.62 15.72
N GLU A 404 -11.59 -11.68 14.93
CA GLU A 404 -11.48 -11.68 13.46
C GLU A 404 -10.02 -11.47 13.03
N PHE A 405 -9.36 -10.46 13.61
CA PHE A 405 -7.93 -10.22 13.38
C PHE A 405 -7.05 -11.42 13.75
N SER A 406 -7.38 -12.09 14.86
CA SER A 406 -6.63 -13.26 15.33
C SER A 406 -6.73 -14.40 14.34
N LYS A 407 -7.93 -14.69 13.84
CA LYS A 407 -8.17 -15.72 12.84
C LYS A 407 -7.50 -15.40 11.50
N ASP A 408 -7.61 -14.16 11.04
CA ASP A 408 -7.18 -13.78 9.68
C ASP A 408 -5.68 -13.49 9.59
N PHE A 409 -5.04 -13.05 10.68
CA PHE A 409 -3.65 -12.59 10.68
C PHE A 409 -2.78 -13.28 11.73
N LEU A 410 -3.18 -13.28 13.00
CA LEU A 410 -2.30 -13.80 14.07
C LEU A 410 -2.08 -15.31 13.97
N GLN A 411 -3.14 -16.10 13.81
CA GLN A 411 -3.03 -17.56 13.70
C GLN A 411 -2.20 -17.99 12.49
N PRO A 412 -2.37 -17.41 11.28
CA PRO A 412 -1.44 -17.64 10.17
C PRO A 412 0.00 -17.24 10.47
N LEU A 413 0.24 -16.09 11.11
CA LEU A 413 1.58 -15.63 11.47
C LEU A 413 2.26 -16.56 12.49
N GLN A 414 1.53 -17.02 13.50
CA GLN A 414 2.03 -17.90 14.57
C GLN A 414 2.58 -19.23 14.06
N LYS A 415 2.14 -19.68 12.87
CA LYS A 415 2.67 -20.91 12.25
C LYS A 415 4.13 -20.79 11.85
N TYR A 416 4.61 -19.57 11.59
CA TYR A 416 5.95 -19.33 11.02
C TYR A 416 6.81 -18.42 11.90
N TYR A 417 6.20 -17.57 12.73
CA TYR A 417 6.90 -16.57 13.52
C TYR A 417 6.49 -16.64 14.99
N PRO A 418 7.46 -16.57 15.92
CA PRO A 418 7.17 -16.38 17.34
C PRO A 418 6.38 -15.08 17.55
N ILE A 419 5.39 -15.13 18.44
CA ILE A 419 4.65 -13.95 18.89
C ILE A 419 4.77 -13.84 20.40
N GLU A 420 5.37 -12.75 20.86
CA GLU A 420 5.49 -12.41 22.28
C GLU A 420 4.32 -11.50 22.69
N ILE A 421 3.58 -11.91 23.71
CA ILE A 421 2.51 -11.10 24.28
C ILE A 421 3.08 -10.29 25.44
N THR A 422 2.90 -8.97 25.39
CA THR A 422 3.38 -8.07 26.44
C THR A 422 2.24 -7.24 27.00
N ASN A 423 2.08 -7.27 28.31
CA ASN A 423 1.06 -6.49 29.01
C ASN A 423 1.66 -5.15 29.43
N LYS A 424 1.27 -4.07 28.76
CA LYS A 424 1.65 -2.72 29.18
C LYS A 424 0.46 -2.05 29.85
N LYS A 425 0.48 -2.00 31.18
CA LYS A 425 -0.41 -1.12 31.95
C LYS A 425 -0.18 0.33 31.48
N GLU A 426 -1.27 1.04 31.23
CA GLU A 426 -1.26 2.44 30.73
C GLU A 426 -0.50 3.39 31.66
#